data_AF-A0A4R0K8A2-F1
#
_entry.id   AF-A0A4R0K8A2-F1
#
_cell.length_a   1.000
_cell.length_b   1.000
_cell.length_c   1.000
_cell.angle_alpha   90.00
_cell.angle_beta   90.00
_cell.angle_gamma   90.00
#
_symmetry.space_group_name_H-M   'P 1'
#
loop_
_entity.id
_entity.type
_entity.pdbx_description
1 polymer ?
#
loop_
_entity_poly.entity_id
_entity_poly.type
_entity_poly.pdbx_seq_one_letter_code
_entity_poly.pdbx_strand_id
1 'polypeptide(L)'
;MVTGAPGAGKTTVVPELVRLSPGNMVVMDMDELLDDHGRLLGINIASPTAAPIWPAYNALWLRITELIRRSGIPVLLLSPLLPAELPEGRWLHLDCSDAVRRKRLAGRGWAEAQIEEALADAAEIRKHVPRSVRGDVSPERSAKGILDWIRGERFGKTLSLWGRLRS
;
A
#
# COMPACT_ATOMS: atom_id res chain seq x y z
N MET A 1 -6.30 2.16 -1.25
CA MET A 1 -5.09 1.36 -1.51
C MET A 1 -3.87 2.22 -1.29
N VAL A 2 -2.86 1.69 -0.62
CA VAL A 2 -1.51 2.28 -0.55
C VAL A 2 -0.56 1.30 -1.20
N THR A 3 -0.08 1.63 -2.39
CA THR A 3 0.90 0.80 -3.09
C THR A 3 2.32 1.15 -2.67
N GLY A 4 3.24 0.22 -2.80
CA GLY A 4 4.66 0.48 -2.69
C GLY A 4 5.47 -0.77 -2.97
N ALA A 5 6.55 -0.62 -3.73
CA ALA A 5 7.48 -1.71 -4.00
C ALA A 5 8.08 -2.30 -2.68
N PRO A 6 8.64 -3.51 -2.72
CA PRO A 6 9.41 -4.04 -1.60
C PRO A 6 10.44 -3.01 -1.07
N GLY A 7 10.57 -2.94 0.25
CA GLY A 7 11.47 -1.97 0.92
C GLY A 7 10.91 -0.54 1.09
N ALA A 8 9.72 -0.23 0.57
CA ALA A 8 9.10 1.08 0.73
C ALA A 8 8.71 1.43 2.19
N GLY A 9 8.47 0.42 3.02
CA GLY A 9 8.07 0.59 4.43
C GLY A 9 6.58 0.34 4.73
N LYS A 10 5.89 -0.43 3.87
CA LYS A 10 4.47 -0.81 4.05
C LYS A 10 4.22 -1.46 5.41
N THR A 11 4.81 -2.61 5.66
CA THR A 11 4.65 -3.36 6.92
C THR A 11 5.03 -2.54 8.15
N THR A 12 6.05 -1.69 8.05
CA THR A 12 6.47 -0.83 9.17
C THR A 12 5.48 0.28 9.50
N VAL A 13 4.64 0.71 8.56
CA VAL A 13 3.66 1.78 8.77
C VAL A 13 2.34 1.28 9.34
N VAL A 14 2.04 -0.03 9.21
CA VAL A 14 0.77 -0.63 9.66
C VAL A 14 0.51 -0.42 11.15
N PRO A 15 1.46 -0.69 12.09
CA PRO A 15 1.20 -0.48 13.51
C PRO A 15 0.87 0.99 13.84
N GLU A 16 1.51 1.92 13.15
CA GLU A 16 1.28 3.36 13.33
C GLU A 16 -0.09 3.78 12.78
N LEU A 17 -0.51 3.24 11.63
CA LEU A 17 -1.84 3.50 11.07
C LEU A 17 -2.94 3.01 12.01
N VAL A 18 -2.80 1.81 12.58
CA VAL A 18 -3.74 1.25 13.56
C VAL A 18 -3.77 2.12 14.83
N ARG A 19 -2.60 2.47 15.36
CA ARG A 19 -2.47 3.28 16.58
C ARG A 19 -3.05 4.69 16.42
N LEU A 20 -2.83 5.33 15.28
CA LEU A 20 -3.24 6.72 15.02
C LEU A 20 -4.69 6.85 14.53
N SER A 21 -5.34 5.75 14.17
CA SER A 21 -6.70 5.75 13.63
C SER A 21 -7.59 4.65 14.24
N PRO A 22 -7.67 4.51 15.57
CA PRO A 22 -8.40 3.43 16.22
C PRO A 22 -9.89 3.51 15.88
N GLY A 23 -10.48 2.37 15.50
CA GLY A 23 -11.92 2.22 15.25
C GLY A 23 -12.45 2.89 13.98
N ASN A 24 -11.62 3.55 13.17
CA ASN A 24 -12.08 4.30 12.00
C ASN A 24 -12.02 3.52 10.67
N MET A 25 -11.14 2.50 10.58
CA MET A 25 -10.96 1.67 9.38
C MET A 25 -10.25 0.36 9.75
N VAL A 26 -10.36 -0.64 8.89
CA VAL A 26 -9.47 -1.80 8.92
C VAL A 26 -8.24 -1.49 8.06
N VAL A 27 -7.06 -1.66 8.65
CA VAL A 27 -5.76 -1.55 7.97
C VAL A 27 -5.25 -2.97 7.73
N MET A 28 -4.83 -3.28 6.52
CA MET A 28 -4.30 -4.60 6.15
C MET A 28 -3.07 -4.42 5.27
N ASP A 29 -2.11 -5.34 5.37
CA ASP A 29 -0.99 -5.47 4.44
C ASP A 29 -1.11 -6.80 3.70
N MET A 30 -0.90 -6.79 2.38
CA MET A 30 -1.02 -8.01 1.58
C MET A 30 -0.07 -9.13 2.04
N ASP A 31 1.03 -8.77 2.69
CA ASP A 31 1.99 -9.74 3.22
C ASP A 31 1.48 -10.44 4.50
N GLU A 32 0.42 -9.94 5.19
CA GLU A 32 -0.08 -10.51 6.46
C GLU A 32 -0.77 -11.88 6.32
N LEU A 33 -1.17 -12.28 5.10
CA LEU A 33 -1.68 -13.63 4.85
C LEU A 33 -0.57 -14.65 4.65
N LEU A 34 0.67 -14.19 4.42
CA LEU A 34 1.80 -15.06 4.17
C LEU A 34 2.42 -15.49 5.49
N ASP A 35 2.90 -16.72 5.56
CA ASP A 35 3.77 -17.16 6.65
C ASP A 35 5.16 -16.50 6.56
N ASP A 36 6.02 -16.78 7.56
CA ASP A 36 7.40 -16.26 7.62
C ASP A 36 8.27 -16.68 6.42
N HIS A 37 7.80 -17.64 5.62
CA HIS A 37 8.46 -18.13 4.41
C HIS A 37 7.81 -17.61 3.12
N GLY A 38 6.88 -16.65 3.23
CA GLY A 38 6.18 -16.06 2.09
C GLY A 38 5.13 -16.98 1.48
N ARG A 39 4.64 -17.98 2.22
CA ARG A 39 3.68 -18.97 1.72
C ARG A 39 2.27 -18.71 2.18
N LEU A 40 1.31 -19.08 1.34
CA LEU A 40 -0.10 -19.20 1.67
C LEU A 40 -0.59 -20.58 1.24
N LEU A 41 -1.13 -21.35 2.18
CA LEU A 41 -1.62 -22.72 1.93
C LEU A 41 -0.56 -23.62 1.24
N GLY A 42 0.70 -23.47 1.61
CA GLY A 42 1.83 -24.24 1.07
C GLY A 42 2.42 -23.70 -0.25
N ILE A 43 1.80 -22.68 -0.87
CA ILE A 43 2.30 -22.06 -2.11
C ILE A 43 3.18 -20.87 -1.75
N ASN A 44 4.42 -20.83 -2.24
CA ASN A 44 5.34 -19.70 -2.03
C ASN A 44 4.96 -18.50 -2.92
N ILE A 45 3.99 -17.70 -2.46
CA ILE A 45 3.45 -16.54 -3.17
C ILE A 45 4.51 -15.44 -3.37
N ALA A 46 5.42 -15.28 -2.41
CA ALA A 46 6.50 -14.28 -2.48
C ALA A 46 7.59 -14.60 -3.52
N SER A 47 7.54 -15.77 -4.17
CA SER A 47 8.47 -16.15 -5.23
C SER A 47 8.00 -15.65 -6.59
N PRO A 48 8.91 -15.17 -7.47
CA PRO A 48 8.58 -14.89 -8.87
C PRO A 48 8.01 -16.09 -9.63
N THR A 49 8.33 -17.32 -9.18
CA THR A 49 7.78 -18.55 -9.78
C THR A 49 6.27 -18.68 -9.56
N ALA A 50 5.69 -17.97 -8.59
CA ALA A 50 4.25 -17.91 -8.36
C ALA A 50 3.52 -16.89 -9.23
N ALA A 51 4.19 -16.22 -10.18
CA ALA A 51 3.58 -15.24 -11.09
C ALA A 51 2.26 -15.71 -11.76
N PRO A 52 2.12 -16.97 -12.23
CA PRO A 52 0.84 -17.45 -12.78
C PRO A 52 -0.31 -17.50 -11.77
N ILE A 53 -0.02 -17.49 -10.46
CA ILE A 53 -0.98 -17.59 -9.36
C ILE A 53 -1.35 -16.22 -8.80
N TRP A 54 -0.51 -15.20 -8.98
CA TRP A 54 -0.77 -13.84 -8.46
C TRP A 54 -2.13 -13.25 -8.84
N PRO A 55 -2.67 -13.44 -10.07
CA PRO A 55 -4.03 -12.97 -10.36
C PRO A 55 -5.11 -13.57 -9.45
N ALA A 56 -4.98 -14.86 -9.10
CA ALA A 56 -5.90 -15.52 -8.16
C ALA A 56 -5.69 -15.01 -6.73
N TYR A 57 -4.45 -14.72 -6.33
CA TYR A 57 -4.14 -14.10 -5.05
C TYR A 57 -4.72 -12.68 -4.93
N ASN A 58 -4.63 -11.88 -5.99
CA ASN A 58 -5.23 -10.54 -6.05
C ASN A 58 -6.77 -10.62 -5.94
N ALA A 59 -7.39 -11.61 -6.61
CA ALA A 59 -8.82 -11.85 -6.50
C ALA A 59 -9.26 -12.28 -5.09
N LEU A 60 -8.41 -13.01 -4.34
CA LEU A 60 -8.66 -13.31 -2.93
C LEU A 60 -8.70 -12.03 -2.08
N TRP A 61 -7.74 -11.13 -2.25
CA TRP A 61 -7.72 -9.84 -1.55
C TRP A 61 -8.92 -8.95 -1.89
N LEU A 62 -9.37 -8.97 -3.14
CA LEU A 62 -10.60 -8.29 -3.53
C LEU A 62 -11.80 -8.83 -2.73
N ARG A 63 -11.94 -10.16 -2.63
CA ARG A 63 -13.00 -10.77 -1.82
C ARG A 63 -12.90 -10.40 -0.35
N ILE A 64 -11.71 -10.46 0.24
CA ILE A 64 -11.49 -10.10 1.66
C ILE A 64 -11.91 -8.67 1.94
N THR A 65 -11.45 -7.73 1.11
CA THR A 65 -11.77 -6.30 1.28
C THR A 65 -13.27 -6.03 1.10
N GLU A 66 -13.93 -6.74 0.17
CA GLU A 66 -15.38 -6.63 -0.03
C GLU A 66 -16.19 -7.15 1.16
N LEU A 67 -15.77 -8.28 1.77
CA LEU A 67 -16.42 -8.84 2.95
C LEU A 67 -16.43 -7.88 4.15
N ILE A 68 -15.45 -6.99 4.25
CA ILE A 68 -15.37 -5.95 5.29
C ILE A 68 -16.21 -4.73 4.89
N ARG A 69 -16.07 -4.28 3.64
CA ARG A 69 -16.78 -3.11 3.12
C ARG A 69 -18.30 -3.25 3.16
N ARG A 70 -18.85 -4.44 2.89
CA ARG A 70 -20.29 -4.71 2.98
C ARG A 70 -20.88 -4.45 4.37
N SER A 71 -20.05 -4.46 5.40
CA SER A 71 -20.42 -4.12 6.78
C SER A 71 -20.35 -2.61 7.08
N GLY A 72 -20.08 -1.78 6.06
CA GLY A 72 -19.96 -0.32 6.18
C GLY A 72 -18.60 0.15 6.73
N ILE A 73 -17.62 -0.75 6.91
CA ILE A 73 -16.32 -0.43 7.49
C ILE A 73 -15.33 -0.05 6.38
N PRO A 74 -14.69 1.14 6.42
CA PRO A 74 -13.66 1.50 5.46
C PRO A 74 -12.43 0.59 5.55
N VAL A 75 -11.79 0.34 4.42
CA VAL A 75 -10.60 -0.52 4.31
C VAL A 75 -9.43 0.26 3.71
N LEU A 76 -8.26 0.12 4.34
CA LEU A 76 -6.97 0.56 3.84
C LEU A 76 -6.07 -0.66 3.63
N LEU A 77 -5.96 -1.11 2.39
CA LEU A 77 -5.05 -2.19 2.01
C LEU A 77 -3.71 -1.60 1.52
N LEU A 78 -2.61 -2.13 2.07
CA LEU A 78 -1.25 -1.92 1.60
C LEU A 78 -0.85 -3.07 0.68
N SER A 79 -0.26 -2.77 -0.47
CA SER A 79 0.05 -3.77 -1.50
C SER A 79 1.26 -3.38 -2.36
N PRO A 80 1.89 -4.34 -3.08
CA PRO A 80 2.82 -4.01 -4.15
C PRO A 80 2.13 -3.75 -5.50
N LEU A 81 0.79 -3.89 -5.55
CA LEU A 81 0.03 -3.93 -6.80
C LEU A 81 -0.10 -2.56 -7.49
N LEU A 82 -0.42 -2.62 -8.77
CA LEU A 82 -0.84 -1.49 -9.59
C LEU A 82 -2.38 -1.36 -9.64
N PRO A 83 -2.92 -0.17 -9.96
CA PRO A 83 -4.36 0.02 -10.17
C PRO A 83 -4.98 -0.94 -11.18
N ALA A 84 -4.26 -1.34 -12.23
CA ALA A 84 -4.76 -2.27 -13.24
C ALA A 84 -4.99 -3.69 -12.69
N GLU A 85 -4.28 -4.08 -11.63
CA GLU A 85 -4.36 -5.43 -11.04
C GLU A 85 -5.46 -5.56 -10.00
N LEU A 86 -5.90 -4.44 -9.42
CA LEU A 86 -7.00 -4.38 -8.46
C LEU A 86 -7.76 -3.05 -8.61
N PRO A 87 -8.68 -2.92 -9.58
CA PRO A 87 -9.20 -1.62 -10.05
C PRO A 87 -10.12 -0.86 -9.08
N GLU A 88 -10.20 -1.26 -7.81
CA GLU A 88 -11.08 -0.63 -6.83
C GLU A 88 -10.40 0.44 -5.97
N GLY A 89 -11.13 1.53 -5.76
CA GLY A 89 -10.79 2.55 -4.78
C GLY A 89 -9.73 3.53 -5.25
N ARG A 90 -9.21 4.30 -4.29
CA ARG A 90 -8.20 5.34 -4.52
C ARG A 90 -6.82 4.82 -4.21
N TRP A 91 -5.83 5.32 -4.93
CA TRP A 91 -4.44 4.88 -4.83
C TRP A 91 -3.53 5.99 -4.32
N LEU A 92 -2.66 5.62 -3.40
CA LEU A 92 -1.56 6.44 -2.91
C LEU A 92 -0.29 5.60 -2.97
N HIS A 93 0.81 6.19 -3.40
CA HIS A 93 2.11 5.53 -3.40
C HIS A 93 2.86 5.83 -2.10
N LEU A 94 3.32 4.80 -1.40
CA LEU A 94 4.33 4.92 -0.35
C LEU A 94 5.69 4.63 -0.98
N ASP A 95 6.55 5.63 -1.07
CA ASP A 95 7.82 5.52 -1.79
C ASP A 95 9.03 5.95 -0.95
N CYS A 96 10.19 5.41 -1.28
CA CYS A 96 11.48 5.87 -0.81
C CYS A 96 12.46 5.97 -2.00
N SER A 97 13.55 6.69 -1.79
CA SER A 97 14.61 6.73 -2.81
C SER A 97 15.20 5.34 -3.05
N ASP A 98 15.69 5.12 -4.26
CA ASP A 98 16.27 3.84 -4.67
C ASP A 98 17.49 3.47 -3.81
N ALA A 99 18.27 4.46 -3.36
CA ALA A 99 19.36 4.25 -2.41
C ALA A 99 18.87 3.73 -1.05
N VAL A 100 17.75 4.26 -0.53
CA VAL A 100 17.14 3.78 0.72
C VAL A 100 16.58 2.38 0.53
N ARG A 101 15.93 2.10 -0.60
CA ARG A 101 15.39 0.77 -0.93
C ARG A 101 16.50 -0.27 -1.00
N ARG A 102 17.56 -0.02 -1.79
CA ARG A 102 18.72 -0.91 -1.89
C ARG A 102 19.31 -1.20 -0.49
N LYS A 103 19.55 -0.16 0.31
CA LYS A 103 20.07 -0.32 1.67
C LYS A 103 19.16 -1.20 2.55
N ARG A 104 17.84 -0.99 2.51
CA ARG A 104 16.88 -1.74 3.31
C ARG A 104 16.80 -3.21 2.89
N LEU A 105 16.74 -3.48 1.59
CA LEU A 105 16.63 -4.84 1.07
C LEU A 105 17.95 -5.62 1.25
N ALA A 106 19.10 -4.99 1.00
CA ALA A 106 20.40 -5.58 1.30
C ALA A 106 20.54 -5.90 2.80
N GLY A 107 20.07 -4.99 3.68
CA GLY A 107 20.02 -5.23 5.13
C GLY A 107 19.12 -6.40 5.55
N ARG A 108 18.22 -6.87 4.68
CA ARG A 108 17.39 -8.07 4.88
C ARG A 108 18.01 -9.32 4.23
N GLY A 109 19.20 -9.22 3.65
CA GLY A 109 19.88 -10.33 2.98
C GLY A 109 19.33 -10.69 1.61
N TRP A 110 18.58 -9.78 0.95
CA TRP A 110 18.12 -10.01 -0.42
C TRP A 110 19.30 -10.06 -1.40
N ALA A 111 19.24 -10.94 -2.39
CA ALA A 111 20.22 -10.99 -3.46
C ALA A 111 20.09 -9.78 -4.38
N GLU A 112 21.19 -9.36 -5.03
CA GLU A 112 21.21 -8.16 -5.88
C GLU A 112 20.14 -8.22 -7.00
N ALA A 113 19.95 -9.38 -7.62
CA ALA A 113 18.91 -9.56 -8.64
C ALA A 113 17.49 -9.22 -8.12
N GLN A 114 17.16 -9.63 -6.89
CA GLN A 114 15.87 -9.34 -6.26
C GLN A 114 15.74 -7.85 -5.90
N ILE A 115 16.86 -7.19 -5.59
CA ILE A 115 16.89 -5.75 -5.32
C ILE A 115 16.61 -4.97 -6.61
N GLU A 116 17.24 -5.37 -7.72
CA GLU A 116 17.02 -4.75 -9.03
C GLU A 116 15.56 -4.95 -9.51
N GLU A 117 14.97 -6.12 -9.29
CA GLU A 117 13.54 -6.35 -9.53
C GLU A 117 12.67 -5.39 -8.71
N ALA A 118 12.94 -5.25 -7.40
CA ALA A 118 12.18 -4.31 -6.55
C ALA A 118 12.38 -2.83 -6.94
N LEU A 119 13.53 -2.47 -7.53
CA LEU A 119 13.77 -1.15 -8.10
C LEU A 119 12.98 -0.93 -9.38
N ALA A 120 12.90 -1.94 -10.24
CA ALA A 120 12.07 -1.92 -11.44
C ALA A 120 10.57 -1.77 -11.07
N ASP A 121 10.09 -2.51 -10.08
CA ASP A 121 8.73 -2.37 -9.54
C ASP A 121 8.47 -0.95 -9.04
N ALA A 122 9.41 -0.36 -8.29
CA ALA A 122 9.28 1.01 -7.80
C ALA A 122 9.21 2.02 -8.95
N ALA A 123 10.05 1.84 -9.98
CA ALA A 123 10.02 2.67 -11.18
C ALA A 123 8.68 2.54 -11.94
N GLU A 124 8.10 1.34 -11.99
CA GLU A 124 6.80 1.12 -12.62
C GLU A 124 5.66 1.77 -11.82
N ILE A 125 5.61 1.55 -10.50
CA ILE A 125 4.58 2.15 -9.63
C ILE A 125 4.56 3.68 -9.74
N ARG A 126 5.73 4.34 -9.83
CA ARG A 126 5.83 5.80 -10.02
C ARG A 126 5.11 6.31 -11.28
N LYS A 127 5.02 5.50 -12.33
CA LYS A 127 4.32 5.86 -13.58
C LYS A 127 2.80 5.81 -13.41
N HIS A 128 2.30 4.86 -12.62
CA HIS A 128 0.86 4.58 -12.49
C HIS A 128 0.20 5.28 -11.29
N VAL A 129 0.97 5.58 -10.23
CA VAL A 129 0.45 6.20 -9.00
C VAL A 129 1.31 7.41 -8.63
N PRO A 130 1.08 8.58 -9.25
CA PRO A 130 1.97 9.74 -9.12
C PRO A 130 1.90 10.40 -7.73
N ARG A 131 0.74 10.33 -7.05
CA ARG A 131 0.61 10.90 -5.71
C ARG A 131 1.32 10.01 -4.69
N SER A 132 2.34 10.56 -4.05
CA SER A 132 3.21 9.80 -3.15
C SER A 132 3.30 10.40 -1.75
N VAL A 133 3.47 9.54 -0.75
CA VAL A 133 3.94 9.87 0.60
C VAL A 133 5.33 9.28 0.81
N ARG A 134 6.12 9.95 1.63
CA ARG A 134 7.48 9.53 1.94
C ARG A 134 7.49 8.33 2.88
N GLY A 135 8.17 7.26 2.49
CA GLY A 135 8.49 6.07 3.28
C GLY A 135 9.93 6.04 3.79
N ASP A 136 10.72 7.09 3.53
CA ASP A 136 12.10 7.28 4.02
C ASP A 136 12.18 8.17 5.28
N VAL A 137 11.03 8.48 5.88
CA VAL A 137 10.91 9.16 7.18
C VAL A 137 10.54 8.14 8.28
N SER A 138 10.31 8.60 9.52
CA SER A 138 9.84 7.71 10.57
C SER A 138 8.48 7.09 10.19
N PRO A 139 8.19 5.84 10.57
CA PRO A 139 6.91 5.19 10.25
C PRO A 139 5.70 6.02 10.68
N GLU A 140 5.76 6.67 11.85
CA GLU A 140 4.69 7.55 12.33
C GLU A 140 4.44 8.74 11.37
N ARG A 141 5.51 9.36 10.84
CA ARG A 141 5.37 10.47 9.88
C ARG A 141 4.76 10.00 8.56
N SER A 142 5.16 8.83 8.07
CA SER A 142 4.54 8.22 6.88
C SER A 142 3.06 7.93 7.13
N ALA A 143 2.71 7.34 8.27
CA ALA A 143 1.33 7.04 8.66
C ALA A 143 0.48 8.32 8.73
N LYS A 144 1.00 9.39 9.34
CA LYS A 144 0.35 10.71 9.38
C LYS A 144 0.07 11.23 7.96
N GLY A 145 1.05 11.16 7.05
CA GLY A 145 0.86 11.56 5.65
C GLY A 145 -0.22 10.76 4.92
N ILE A 146 -0.30 9.44 5.17
CA ILE A 146 -1.37 8.59 4.63
C ILE A 146 -2.72 9.01 5.20
N LEU A 147 -2.82 9.23 6.52
CA LEU A 147 -4.06 9.64 7.17
C LEU A 147 -4.51 11.04 6.73
N ASP A 148 -3.58 11.96 6.50
CA ASP A 148 -3.87 13.28 5.95
C ASP A 148 -4.41 13.19 4.52
N TRP A 149 -3.86 12.29 3.70
CA TRP A 149 -4.45 12.00 2.39
C TRP A 149 -5.88 11.46 2.49
N ILE A 150 -6.13 10.55 3.43
CA ILE A 150 -7.47 10.01 3.67
C ILE A 150 -8.45 11.11 4.14
N ARG A 151 -8.00 12.00 5.05
CA ARG A 151 -8.80 13.10 5.61
C ARG A 151 -9.03 14.25 4.64
N GLY A 152 -8.00 14.68 3.91
CA GLY A 152 -8.06 15.78 2.95
C GLY A 152 -9.12 15.56 1.88
N GLU A 153 -9.47 14.31 1.62
CA GLU A 153 -10.56 13.96 0.70
C GLU A 153 -11.93 13.87 1.37
N ARG A 154 -12.00 13.66 2.69
CA ARG A 154 -13.25 13.76 3.47
C ARG A 154 -13.81 15.20 3.45
N PHE A 155 -12.93 16.20 3.32
CA PHE A 155 -13.28 17.63 3.22
C PHE A 155 -13.23 18.20 1.79
N GLY A 156 -12.82 17.40 0.80
CA GLY A 156 -12.74 17.79 -0.62
C GLY A 156 -14.09 17.96 -1.33
N LYS A 157 -15.22 17.77 -0.64
CA LYS A 157 -16.56 18.19 -1.09
C LYS A 157 -17.04 19.52 -0.47
N THR A 158 -16.21 20.21 0.30
CA THR A 158 -16.56 21.52 0.91
C THR A 158 -15.82 22.67 0.23
N LEU A 159 -15.90 22.77 -1.10
CA LEU A 159 -15.43 23.95 -1.85
C LEU A 159 -16.41 24.43 -2.94
N SER A 160 -17.71 24.11 -2.83
CA SER A 160 -18.73 24.62 -3.75
C SER A 160 -19.86 25.45 -3.13
N LEU A 161 -19.85 25.72 -1.81
CA LEU A 161 -20.97 26.40 -1.14
C LEU A 161 -20.69 27.82 -0.61
N TRP A 162 -19.46 28.32 -0.65
CA TRP A 162 -19.12 29.68 -0.18
C TRP A 162 -18.71 30.67 -1.28
N GLY A 163 -18.74 30.25 -2.56
CA GLY A 163 -18.41 31.11 -3.71
C GLY A 163 -19.60 31.74 -4.44
N ARG A 164 -20.83 31.60 -3.93
CA ARG A 164 -22.04 32.06 -4.63
C ARG A 164 -22.95 33.01 -3.85
N LEU A 165 -22.39 33.68 -2.83
CA LEU A 165 -23.05 34.77 -2.11
C LEU A 165 -22.07 35.91 -1.83
N ARG A 166 -21.60 36.56 -2.88
CA ARG A 166 -21.24 37.99 -2.86
C ARG A 166 -21.68 38.60 -4.19
N SER A 167 -22.87 39.17 -4.13
CA SER A 167 -23.33 40.32 -4.93
C SER A 167 -22.30 41.44 -4.91
#